data_AF-A0A950GBT7-F1
#
_entry.id   AF-A0A950GBT7-F1
#
_cell.length_a   1.000
_cell.length_b   1.000
_cell.length_c   1.000
_cell.angle_alpha   90.00
_cell.angle_beta   90.00
_cell.angle_gamma   90.00
#
_symmetry.space_group_name_H-M   'P 1'
#
loop_
_entity.id
_entity.type
_entity.pdbx_description
1 polymer ?
#
loop_
_entity_poly.entity_id
_entity_poly.type
_entity_poly.pdbx_seq_one_letter_code
_entity_poly.pdbx_strand_id
1 'polypeptide(L)'
;MDAATTNGAPALGFGFSFADLAEREALVRLDHLFLDRLNAEDQDLQVRLLAARADPGSLNAKQEGELIVALGPHLQMLIGSLFGIEPELRAISGHTEQLDPIHVCKRHFVQRQAVKKFPDPSGFDAAALSAALEERLGSDLTERGFAIGVADWEKQGDAAALDLAMRYAAWATLTEAGHDAHPGNTLFRVPHKLDFQHLVPTETIERNGVRMLRLPPGRWRHRDGFGLTDPGMNDQQALDQMNYCIWCHEQSKDSCSKGLRDRKTGAFQKSVFGVTLAGCPLDEKISEMHQQRAHGCLIGAFATIAIDNPMMAATGHRICNDCMKACIYQKQDPVDIPQAETAILRDVLALPWGFEIYS
;
A
#
# COMPACT_ATOMS: atom_id res chain seq x y z
N MET A 1 -14.06 53.46 8.69
CA MET A 1 -13.80 52.57 9.84
C MET A 1 -13.35 51.26 9.24
N ASP A 2 -12.04 51.17 9.03
CA ASP A 2 -11.41 50.01 8.42
C ASP A 2 -11.43 48.85 9.40
N ALA A 3 -12.05 47.75 8.99
CA ALA A 3 -11.84 46.45 9.62
C ALA A 3 -10.45 45.98 9.19
N ALA A 4 -9.48 46.16 10.08
CA ALA A 4 -8.14 45.60 9.93
C ALA A 4 -8.25 44.08 9.83
N THR A 5 -8.09 43.55 8.61
CA THR A 5 -7.73 42.15 8.39
C THR A 5 -6.36 41.94 9.02
N THR A 6 -6.32 41.27 10.17
CA THR A 6 -5.05 40.86 10.79
C THR A 6 -4.37 39.86 9.86
N ASN A 7 -3.40 40.37 9.12
CA ASN A 7 -2.49 39.65 8.24
C ASN A 7 -1.47 38.86 9.09
N GLY A 8 -1.97 38.02 9.99
CA GLY A 8 -1.14 37.09 10.76
C GLY A 8 -0.71 35.94 9.85
N ALA A 9 0.59 35.64 9.82
CA ALA A 9 1.08 34.42 9.19
C ALA A 9 0.25 33.22 9.72
N PRO A 10 -0.06 32.22 8.87
CA PRO A 10 -0.76 31.02 9.33
C PRO A 10 -0.03 30.46 10.56
N ALA A 11 -0.74 30.40 11.68
CA ALA A 11 -0.20 29.91 12.93
C ALA A 11 -0.37 28.39 12.98
N LEU A 12 0.68 27.69 13.41
CA LEU A 12 0.59 26.27 13.70
C LEU A 12 -0.08 26.07 15.07
N GLY A 13 -0.58 24.86 15.32
CA GLY A 13 -1.05 24.42 16.61
C GLY A 13 0.01 24.58 17.71
N PHE A 14 -0.43 24.59 18.96
CA PHE A 14 0.43 24.62 20.15
C PHE A 14 1.36 25.85 20.27
N GLY A 15 1.05 26.94 19.56
CA GLY A 15 1.82 28.18 19.60
C GLY A 15 3.13 28.11 18.81
N PHE A 16 3.27 27.16 17.88
CA PHE A 16 4.40 27.08 16.96
C PHE A 16 4.18 28.00 15.75
N SER A 17 5.29 28.42 15.15
CA SER A 17 5.34 29.06 13.83
C SER A 17 6.08 28.18 12.83
N PHE A 18 5.94 28.44 11.53
CA PHE A 18 6.76 27.75 10.52
C PHE A 18 8.26 27.97 10.70
N ALA A 19 8.68 29.14 11.22
CA ALA A 19 10.08 29.40 11.52
C ALA A 19 10.60 28.50 12.65
N ASP A 20 9.75 28.17 13.63
CA ASP A 20 10.11 27.22 14.69
C ASP A 20 10.43 25.82 14.12
N LEU A 21 9.78 25.38 13.04
CA LEU A 21 10.03 24.05 12.47
C LEU A 21 11.44 23.90 11.85
N ALA A 22 12.09 25.01 11.50
CA ALA A 22 13.47 25.02 11.01
C ALA A 22 14.52 25.04 12.14
N GLU A 23 14.09 25.22 13.40
CA GLU A 23 14.98 25.44 14.54
C GLU A 23 15.02 24.23 15.47
N ARG A 24 16.22 23.70 15.71
CA ARG A 24 16.43 22.51 16.55
C ARG A 24 15.78 22.64 17.94
N GLU A 25 15.95 23.78 18.60
CA GLU A 25 15.42 23.97 19.95
C GLU A 25 13.89 23.92 19.99
N ALA A 26 13.23 24.41 18.94
CA ALA A 26 11.80 24.29 18.82
C ALA A 26 11.36 22.85 18.51
N LEU A 27 12.09 22.10 17.68
CA LEU A 27 11.83 20.68 17.46
C LEU A 27 11.97 19.85 18.75
N VAL A 28 12.91 20.20 19.64
CA VAL A 28 13.01 19.59 20.98
C VAL A 28 11.78 19.92 21.83
N ARG A 29 11.25 21.15 21.78
CA ARG A 29 9.97 21.47 22.45
C ARG A 29 8.81 20.64 21.89
N LEU A 30 8.78 20.43 20.58
CA LEU A 30 7.74 19.63 19.91
C LEU A 30 7.85 18.15 20.33
N ASP A 31 9.06 17.63 20.47
CA ASP A 31 9.30 16.29 21.01
C ASP A 31 8.84 16.16 22.47
N HIS A 32 9.11 17.15 23.33
CA HIS A 32 8.57 17.14 24.69
C HIS A 32 7.03 17.17 24.71
N LEU A 33 6.42 17.98 23.85
CA LEU A 33 4.97 17.99 23.69
C LEU A 33 4.44 16.63 23.23
N PHE A 34 5.13 15.96 22.31
CA PHE A 34 4.79 14.60 21.89
C PHE A 34 4.82 13.63 23.07
N LEU A 35 5.90 13.66 23.87
CA LEU A 35 6.06 12.80 25.04
C LEU A 35 5.01 13.07 26.13
N ASP A 36 4.64 14.33 26.36
CA ASP A 36 3.60 14.70 27.32
C ASP A 36 2.23 14.17 26.88
N ARG A 37 1.89 14.31 25.59
CA ARG A 37 0.65 13.76 25.03
C ARG A 37 0.64 12.23 25.04
N LEU A 38 1.75 11.62 24.63
CA LEU A 38 1.90 10.16 24.65
C LEU A 38 1.72 9.62 26.06
N ASN A 39 2.29 10.27 27.08
CA ASN A 39 2.10 9.88 28.48
C ASN A 39 0.64 9.98 28.94
N ALA A 40 -0.10 10.97 28.45
CA ALA A 40 -1.51 11.16 28.80
C ALA A 40 -2.43 10.12 28.12
N GLU A 41 -2.08 9.66 26.93
CA GLU A 41 -2.88 8.72 26.13
C GLU A 41 -2.48 7.24 26.34
N ASP A 42 -1.17 6.97 26.40
CA ASP A 42 -0.56 5.65 26.59
C ASP A 42 0.79 5.77 27.34
N GLN A 43 0.70 5.77 28.67
CA GLN A 43 1.86 5.86 29.56
C GLN A 43 2.87 4.73 29.34
N ASP A 44 2.40 3.51 29.08
CA ASP A 44 3.28 2.35 28.90
C ASP A 44 4.10 2.51 27.61
N LEU A 45 3.49 3.00 26.54
CA LEU A 45 4.17 3.29 25.28
C LEU A 45 5.18 4.43 25.42
N GLN A 46 4.86 5.47 26.19
CA GLN A 46 5.81 6.54 26.50
C GLN A 46 7.05 6.03 27.24
N VAL A 47 6.86 5.20 28.27
CA VAL A 47 7.96 4.57 29.01
C VAL A 47 8.82 3.71 28.09
N ARG A 48 8.20 2.93 27.20
CA ARG A 48 8.92 2.13 26.20
C ARG A 48 9.74 2.99 25.24
N LEU A 49 9.19 4.11 24.76
CA LEU A 49 9.91 5.05 23.89
C LEU A 49 11.12 5.68 24.62
N LEU A 50 10.93 6.12 25.86
CA LEU A 50 12.01 6.72 26.65
C LEU A 50 13.12 5.69 26.95
N ALA A 51 12.76 4.45 27.29
CA ALA A 51 13.72 3.37 27.48
C ALA A 51 14.50 3.07 26.19
N ALA A 52 13.82 3.01 25.05
CA ALA A 52 14.44 2.79 23.74
C ALA A 52 15.38 3.94 23.34
N ARG A 53 15.04 5.19 23.67
CA ARG A 53 15.92 6.35 23.42
C ARG A 53 17.15 6.35 24.32
N ALA A 54 17.01 5.90 25.58
CA ALA A 54 18.11 5.84 26.54
C ALA A 54 19.10 4.71 26.22
N ASP A 55 18.61 3.56 25.74
CA ASP A 55 19.42 2.42 25.30
C ASP A 55 18.86 1.81 23.99
N PRO A 56 19.19 2.40 22.82
CA PRO A 56 18.68 1.91 21.53
C PRO A 56 19.09 0.47 21.23
N GLY A 57 20.24 0.02 21.74
CA GLY A 57 20.74 -1.34 21.53
C GLY A 57 19.97 -2.41 22.30
N SER A 58 19.08 -2.02 23.23
CA SER A 58 18.25 -2.95 24.00
C SER A 58 17.13 -3.59 23.19
N LEU A 59 16.73 -2.98 22.08
CA LEU A 59 15.68 -3.50 21.20
C LEU A 59 16.29 -4.34 20.07
N ASN A 60 15.73 -5.53 19.84
CA ASN A 60 15.94 -6.20 18.57
C ASN A 60 15.06 -5.58 17.47
N ALA A 61 15.37 -5.88 16.20
CA ALA A 61 14.66 -5.31 15.05
C ALA A 61 13.12 -5.50 15.09
N LYS A 62 12.64 -6.63 15.63
CA LYS A 62 11.19 -6.86 15.78
C LYS A 62 10.59 -5.93 16.83
N GLN A 63 11.23 -5.79 17.99
CA GLN A 63 10.76 -4.88 19.04
C GLN A 63 10.80 -3.41 18.60
N GLU A 64 11.81 -3.04 17.81
CA GLU A 64 11.90 -1.71 17.21
C GLU A 64 10.74 -1.47 16.23
N GLY A 65 10.46 -2.40 15.31
CA GLY A 65 9.32 -2.32 14.39
C GLY A 65 7.98 -2.23 15.11
N GLU A 66 7.76 -3.06 16.15
CA GLU A 66 6.56 -3.01 16.99
C GLU A 66 6.39 -1.66 17.71
N LEU A 67 7.50 -1.07 18.17
CA LEU A 67 7.48 0.27 18.78
C LEU A 67 7.12 1.35 17.76
N ILE A 68 7.73 1.32 16.56
CA ILE A 68 7.47 2.29 15.50
C ILE A 68 6.00 2.24 15.05
N VAL A 69 5.47 1.04 14.81
CA VAL A 69 4.05 0.85 14.43
C VAL A 69 3.11 1.36 15.51
N ALA A 70 3.41 1.10 16.79
CA ALA A 70 2.60 1.59 17.90
C ALA A 70 2.63 3.13 18.03
N LEU A 71 3.75 3.78 17.73
CA LEU A 71 3.89 5.24 17.80
C LEU A 71 3.18 5.98 16.64
N GLY A 72 3.01 5.33 15.49
CA GLY A 72 2.45 5.92 14.27
C GLY A 72 1.14 6.69 14.48
N PRO A 73 0.10 6.09 15.08
CA PRO A 73 -1.17 6.76 15.34
C PRO A 73 -1.03 8.01 16.22
N HIS A 74 -0.19 7.98 17.27
CA HIS A 74 0.04 9.13 18.14
C HIS A 74 0.78 10.25 17.42
N LEU A 75 1.78 9.91 16.59
CA LEU A 75 2.47 10.88 15.75
C LEU A 75 1.49 11.53 14.77
N GLN A 76 0.64 10.73 14.12
CA GLN A 76 -0.39 11.24 13.21
C GLN A 76 -1.33 12.22 13.90
N MET A 77 -1.77 11.94 15.12
CA MET A 77 -2.62 12.86 15.89
C MET A 77 -1.89 14.16 16.25
N LEU A 78 -0.62 14.09 16.64
CA LEU A 78 0.19 15.28 16.92
C LEU A 78 0.34 16.15 15.68
N ILE A 79 0.78 15.57 14.55
CA ILE A 79 0.97 16.29 13.28
C ILE A 79 -0.35 16.84 12.78
N GLY A 80 -1.43 16.07 12.90
CA GLY A 80 -2.79 16.51 12.61
C GLY A 80 -3.14 17.81 13.32
N SER A 81 -2.94 17.86 14.64
CA SER A 81 -3.23 19.07 15.43
C SER A 81 -2.21 20.18 15.30
N LEU A 82 -0.95 19.88 14.96
CA LEU A 82 0.08 20.88 14.71
C LEU A 82 -0.24 21.67 13.44
N PHE A 83 -0.68 21.00 12.38
CA PHE A 83 -0.99 21.64 11.09
C PHE A 83 -2.48 21.96 10.90
N GLY A 84 -3.35 21.49 11.79
CA GLY A 84 -4.81 21.67 11.69
C GLY A 84 -5.44 20.88 10.55
N ILE A 85 -4.92 19.67 10.29
CA ILE A 85 -5.31 18.80 9.16
C ILE A 85 -6.03 17.52 9.60
N GLU A 86 -6.58 17.50 10.81
CA GLU A 86 -7.33 16.33 11.29
C GLU A 86 -8.53 15.95 10.43
N PRO A 87 -9.31 16.89 9.82
CA PRO A 87 -10.38 16.52 8.89
C PRO A 87 -9.89 15.72 7.68
N GLU A 88 -8.76 16.11 7.08
CA GLU A 88 -8.15 15.48 5.92
C GLU A 88 -7.63 14.08 6.29
N LEU A 89 -6.92 13.96 7.42
CA LEU A 89 -6.45 12.66 7.91
C LEU A 89 -7.60 11.71 8.24
N ARG A 90 -8.69 12.21 8.83
CA ARG A 90 -9.91 11.41 9.05
C ARG A 90 -10.57 10.99 7.74
N ALA A 91 -10.58 11.85 6.73
CA ALA A 91 -11.11 11.49 5.41
C ALA A 91 -10.29 10.38 4.75
N ILE A 92 -8.95 10.43 4.85
CA ILE A 92 -8.05 9.39 4.33
C ILE A 92 -8.22 8.07 5.09
N SER A 93 -8.28 8.10 6.42
CA SER A 93 -8.58 6.90 7.22
C SER A 93 -9.93 6.31 6.85
N GLY A 94 -10.98 7.14 6.80
CA GLY A 94 -12.33 6.71 6.44
C GLY A 94 -12.45 6.18 5.01
N HIS A 95 -11.66 6.71 4.06
CA HIS A 95 -11.59 6.14 2.71
C HIS A 95 -10.89 4.77 2.71
N THR A 96 -9.81 4.63 3.49
CA THR A 96 -9.09 3.35 3.65
C THR A 96 -10.02 2.28 4.23
N GLU A 97 -10.74 2.59 5.32
CA GLU A 97 -11.71 1.69 5.96
C GLU A 97 -12.85 1.25 5.01
N GLN A 98 -13.26 2.11 4.06
CA GLN A 98 -14.27 1.75 3.08
C GLN A 98 -13.83 0.64 2.11
N LEU A 99 -12.51 0.45 1.94
CA LEU A 99 -11.91 -0.56 1.06
C LEU A 99 -11.61 -1.87 1.80
N ASP A 100 -11.62 -1.90 3.13
CA ASP A 100 -11.35 -3.12 3.92
C ASP A 100 -12.19 -4.34 3.51
N PRO A 101 -13.51 -4.21 3.27
CA PRO A 101 -14.31 -5.35 2.80
C PRO A 101 -13.76 -5.94 1.51
N ILE A 102 -13.27 -5.10 0.59
CA ILE A 102 -12.72 -5.51 -0.70
C ILE A 102 -11.44 -6.33 -0.48
N HIS A 103 -10.51 -5.85 0.35
CA HIS A 103 -9.26 -6.55 0.62
C HIS A 103 -9.48 -7.90 1.31
N VAL A 104 -10.40 -7.95 2.30
CA VAL A 104 -10.78 -9.18 2.99
C VAL A 104 -11.42 -10.17 2.00
N CYS A 105 -12.41 -9.72 1.23
CA CYS A 105 -13.10 -10.55 0.24
C CYS A 105 -12.13 -11.09 -0.82
N LYS A 106 -11.26 -10.24 -1.37
CA LYS A 106 -10.23 -10.63 -2.33
C LYS A 106 -9.37 -11.79 -1.81
N ARG A 107 -8.84 -11.66 -0.61
CA ARG A 107 -7.91 -12.65 -0.03
C ARG A 107 -8.62 -13.93 0.39
N HIS A 108 -9.74 -13.81 1.10
CA HIS A 108 -10.40 -14.95 1.75
C HIS A 108 -11.40 -15.66 0.86
N PHE A 109 -12.09 -14.93 -0.01
CA PHE A 109 -13.14 -15.48 -0.86
C PHE A 109 -12.64 -15.68 -2.30
N VAL A 110 -12.20 -14.62 -2.97
CA VAL A 110 -11.81 -14.70 -4.40
C VAL A 110 -10.60 -15.62 -4.60
N GLN A 111 -9.48 -15.31 -3.95
CA GLN A 111 -8.21 -16.04 -4.13
C GLN A 111 -8.23 -17.45 -3.53
N ARG A 112 -8.76 -17.57 -2.31
CA ARG A 112 -8.67 -18.82 -1.54
C ARG A 112 -9.80 -19.79 -1.81
N GLN A 113 -10.95 -19.32 -2.32
CA GLN A 113 -12.12 -20.16 -2.60
C GLN A 113 -12.48 -20.15 -4.09
N ALA A 114 -12.92 -19.02 -4.65
CA ALA A 114 -13.48 -18.95 -6.00
C ALA A 114 -12.52 -19.45 -7.09
N VAL A 115 -11.31 -18.87 -7.15
CA VAL A 115 -10.28 -19.23 -8.15
C VAL A 115 -9.85 -20.70 -8.04
N LYS A 116 -9.85 -21.27 -6.83
CA LYS A 116 -9.49 -22.68 -6.63
C LYS A 116 -10.63 -23.63 -7.00
N LYS A 117 -11.88 -23.26 -6.69
CA LYS A 117 -13.06 -24.08 -6.94
C LYS A 117 -13.40 -24.13 -8.43
N PHE A 118 -13.21 -23.02 -9.14
CA PHE A 118 -13.53 -22.89 -10.56
C PHE A 118 -12.31 -22.42 -11.35
N PRO A 119 -11.32 -23.31 -11.60
CA PRO A 119 -10.08 -22.95 -12.29
C PRO A 119 -10.27 -22.69 -13.79
N ASP A 120 -11.39 -23.12 -14.38
CA ASP A 120 -11.78 -22.83 -15.77
C ASP A 120 -13.24 -22.36 -15.84
N PRO A 121 -13.49 -21.05 -15.65
CA PRO A 121 -14.83 -20.47 -15.68
C PRO A 121 -15.24 -19.95 -17.07
N SER A 122 -14.53 -20.34 -18.14
CA SER A 122 -14.74 -19.84 -19.51
C SER A 122 -16.15 -20.11 -20.06
N GLY A 123 -16.82 -21.17 -19.59
CA GLY A 123 -18.18 -21.53 -19.98
C GLY A 123 -19.29 -20.90 -19.13
N PHE A 124 -18.98 -20.03 -18.17
CA PHE A 124 -20.00 -19.41 -17.33
C PHE A 124 -20.74 -18.28 -18.05
N ASP A 125 -22.07 -18.25 -17.90
CA ASP A 125 -22.91 -17.16 -18.39
C ASP A 125 -22.78 -15.96 -17.42
N ALA A 126 -21.82 -15.09 -17.73
CA ALA A 126 -21.51 -13.93 -16.91
C ALA A 126 -22.69 -12.96 -16.77
N ALA A 127 -23.51 -12.81 -17.81
CA ALA A 127 -24.66 -11.91 -17.80
C ALA A 127 -25.74 -12.44 -16.85
N ALA A 128 -26.04 -13.74 -16.91
CA ALA A 128 -26.99 -14.37 -15.98
C ALA A 128 -26.46 -14.35 -14.54
N LEU A 129 -25.16 -14.62 -14.33
CA LEU A 129 -24.54 -14.55 -13.00
C LEU A 129 -24.58 -13.14 -12.41
N SER A 130 -24.28 -12.11 -13.21
CA SER A 130 -24.31 -10.71 -12.78
C SER A 130 -25.73 -10.31 -12.39
N ALA A 131 -26.72 -10.59 -13.23
CA ALA A 131 -28.12 -10.24 -12.96
C ALA A 131 -28.65 -10.92 -11.68
N ALA A 132 -28.32 -12.20 -11.46
CA ALA A 132 -28.71 -12.92 -10.25
C ALA A 132 -27.99 -12.39 -8.99
N LEU A 133 -26.76 -11.88 -9.12
CA LEU A 133 -26.06 -11.22 -8.01
C LEU A 133 -26.70 -9.88 -7.69
N GLU A 134 -27.00 -9.05 -8.68
CA GLU A 134 -27.65 -7.75 -8.50
C GLU A 134 -29.05 -7.90 -7.87
N GLU A 135 -29.82 -8.91 -8.27
CA GLU A 135 -31.10 -9.25 -7.64
C GLU A 135 -30.93 -9.57 -6.15
N ARG A 136 -29.92 -10.38 -5.79
CA ARG A 136 -29.63 -10.75 -4.40
C ARG A 136 -29.06 -9.60 -3.57
N LEU A 137 -28.28 -8.72 -4.18
CA LEU A 137 -27.71 -7.53 -3.54
C LEU A 137 -28.73 -6.39 -3.41
N GLY A 138 -29.76 -6.38 -4.27
CA GLY A 138 -30.71 -5.28 -4.38
C GLY A 138 -30.09 -3.98 -4.91
N SER A 139 -28.93 -4.06 -5.56
CA SER A 139 -28.19 -2.92 -6.13
C SER A 139 -27.23 -3.38 -7.22
N ASP A 140 -26.72 -2.42 -7.99
CA ASP A 140 -25.73 -2.65 -9.05
C ASP A 140 -24.46 -3.29 -8.51
N LEU A 141 -23.81 -4.10 -9.34
CA LEU A 141 -22.65 -4.86 -8.93
C LEU A 141 -21.38 -3.99 -8.86
N THR A 142 -21.02 -3.59 -7.64
CA THR A 142 -19.77 -2.89 -7.32
C THR A 142 -18.82 -3.78 -6.53
N GLU A 143 -17.50 -3.50 -6.52
CA GLU A 143 -16.55 -4.29 -5.71
C GLU A 143 -16.91 -4.28 -4.22
N ARG A 144 -17.27 -3.11 -3.69
CA ARG A 144 -17.67 -2.96 -2.29
C ARG A 144 -19.00 -3.64 -2.01
N GLY A 145 -19.99 -3.47 -2.89
CA GLY A 145 -21.29 -4.13 -2.76
C GLY A 145 -21.17 -5.65 -2.77
N PHE A 146 -20.37 -6.19 -3.71
CA PHE A 146 -20.06 -7.62 -3.77
C PHE A 146 -19.38 -8.09 -2.47
N ALA A 147 -18.35 -7.38 -2.00
CA ALA A 147 -17.61 -7.76 -0.81
C ALA A 147 -18.47 -7.77 0.46
N ILE A 148 -19.32 -6.76 0.64
CA ILE A 148 -20.29 -6.69 1.74
C ILE A 148 -21.31 -7.82 1.63
N GLY A 149 -21.88 -8.05 0.44
CA GLY A 149 -22.82 -9.13 0.19
C GLY A 149 -22.24 -10.50 0.53
N VAL A 150 -21.01 -10.78 0.08
CA VAL A 150 -20.30 -12.02 0.42
C VAL A 150 -20.16 -12.19 1.94
N ALA A 151 -19.71 -11.15 2.65
CA ALA A 151 -19.56 -11.23 4.10
C ALA A 151 -20.90 -11.49 4.82
N ASP A 152 -21.99 -10.92 4.33
CA ASP A 152 -23.31 -11.14 4.91
C ASP A 152 -23.86 -12.53 4.59
N TRP A 153 -23.65 -13.03 3.39
CA TRP A 153 -24.01 -14.41 3.02
C TRP A 153 -23.18 -15.45 3.78
N GLU A 154 -21.91 -15.17 4.08
CA GLU A 154 -21.08 -16.01 4.96
C GLU A 154 -21.67 -16.08 6.37
N LYS A 155 -22.08 -14.94 6.95
CA LYS A 155 -22.74 -14.90 8.28
C LYS A 155 -24.06 -15.65 8.30
N GLN A 156 -24.83 -15.58 7.22
CA GLN A 156 -26.14 -16.24 7.09
C GLN A 156 -26.03 -17.73 6.74
N GLY A 157 -24.86 -18.19 6.27
CA GLY A 157 -24.68 -19.53 5.75
C GLY A 157 -25.43 -19.77 4.43
N ASP A 158 -25.66 -18.72 3.61
CA ASP A 158 -26.34 -18.84 2.31
C ASP A 158 -25.38 -19.47 1.27
N ALA A 159 -25.32 -20.80 1.27
CA ALA A 159 -24.48 -21.56 0.34
C ALA A 159 -24.82 -21.32 -1.14
N ALA A 160 -26.08 -21.00 -1.45
CA ALA A 160 -26.50 -20.75 -2.82
C ALA A 160 -25.98 -19.39 -3.33
N ALA A 161 -26.08 -18.34 -2.50
CA ALA A 161 -25.50 -17.04 -2.82
C ALA A 161 -23.97 -17.11 -2.92
N LEU A 162 -23.31 -17.84 -2.02
CA LEU A 162 -21.86 -18.00 -2.04
C LEU A 162 -21.38 -18.79 -3.26
N ASP A 163 -22.10 -19.83 -3.70
CA ASP A 163 -21.76 -20.54 -4.95
C ASP A 163 -21.90 -19.63 -6.17
N LEU A 164 -22.99 -18.86 -6.25
CA LEU A 164 -23.22 -17.88 -7.30
C LEU A 164 -22.09 -16.85 -7.35
N ALA A 165 -21.75 -16.25 -6.21
CA ALA A 165 -20.68 -15.27 -6.07
C ALA A 165 -19.31 -15.85 -6.44
N MET A 166 -19.01 -17.09 -6.04
CA MET A 166 -17.75 -17.74 -6.41
C MET A 166 -17.64 -17.97 -7.92
N ARG A 167 -18.72 -18.37 -8.61
CA ARG A 167 -18.69 -18.56 -10.06
C ARG A 167 -18.40 -17.25 -10.78
N TYR A 168 -19.11 -16.19 -10.39
CA TYR A 168 -18.89 -14.86 -10.97
C TYR A 168 -17.48 -14.35 -10.68
N ALA A 169 -17.02 -14.43 -9.43
CA ALA A 169 -15.68 -13.99 -9.06
C ALA A 169 -14.59 -14.75 -9.81
N ALA A 170 -14.74 -16.08 -9.99
CA ALA A 170 -13.80 -16.86 -10.79
C ALA A 170 -13.79 -16.40 -12.25
N TRP A 171 -14.95 -16.23 -12.87
CA TRP A 171 -15.07 -15.71 -14.23
C TRP A 171 -14.42 -14.33 -14.38
N ALA A 172 -14.76 -13.39 -13.49
CA ALA A 172 -14.24 -12.03 -13.47
C ALA A 172 -12.72 -12.00 -13.27
N THR A 173 -12.16 -12.97 -12.55
CA THR A 173 -10.73 -13.03 -12.20
C THR A 173 -9.87 -13.79 -13.21
N LEU A 174 -10.40 -14.78 -13.91
CA LEU A 174 -9.59 -15.71 -14.72
C LEU A 174 -9.81 -15.61 -16.23
N THR A 175 -10.83 -14.89 -16.68
CA THR A 175 -11.13 -14.74 -18.12
C THR A 175 -10.77 -13.34 -18.63
N GLU A 176 -10.40 -13.24 -19.91
CA GLU A 176 -10.16 -11.95 -20.58
C GLU A 176 -11.43 -11.08 -20.57
N ALA A 177 -12.59 -11.64 -20.90
CA ALA A 177 -13.87 -10.94 -20.84
C ALA A 177 -14.20 -10.42 -19.43
N GLY A 178 -13.88 -11.19 -18.39
CA GLY A 178 -14.00 -10.78 -16.99
C GLY A 178 -13.07 -9.62 -16.65
N HIS A 179 -11.81 -9.68 -17.10
CA HIS A 179 -10.85 -8.59 -16.92
C HIS A 179 -11.27 -7.30 -17.63
N ASP A 180 -11.85 -7.42 -18.81
CA ASP A 180 -12.33 -6.28 -19.61
C ASP A 180 -13.61 -5.67 -19.03
N ALA A 181 -14.48 -6.48 -18.42
CA ALA A 181 -15.66 -6.01 -17.71
C ALA A 181 -15.33 -5.28 -16.40
N HIS A 182 -14.14 -5.53 -15.83
CA HIS A 182 -13.68 -4.96 -14.57
C HIS A 182 -12.34 -4.22 -14.72
N PRO A 183 -12.28 -3.16 -15.57
CA PRO A 183 -11.06 -2.42 -15.79
C PRO A 183 -10.69 -1.62 -14.53
N GLY A 184 -9.45 -1.73 -14.07
CA GLY A 184 -8.95 -0.99 -12.91
C GLY A 184 -9.38 -1.53 -11.54
N ASN A 185 -10.34 -2.46 -11.47
CA ASN A 185 -10.73 -3.16 -10.24
C ASN A 185 -9.57 -3.93 -9.62
N THR A 186 -9.62 -4.09 -8.31
CA THR A 186 -8.60 -4.81 -7.51
C THR A 186 -9.12 -6.14 -6.99
N LEU A 187 -10.41 -6.25 -6.67
CA LEU A 187 -11.09 -7.43 -6.11
C LEU A 187 -10.91 -8.68 -6.98
N PHE A 188 -11.14 -8.53 -8.28
CA PHE A 188 -11.06 -9.60 -9.28
C PHE A 188 -9.69 -9.65 -9.97
N ARG A 189 -8.63 -9.23 -9.27
CA ARG A 189 -7.25 -9.34 -9.74
C ARG A 189 -6.45 -10.22 -8.80
N VAL A 190 -5.60 -11.08 -9.34
CA VAL A 190 -4.71 -11.92 -8.55
C VAL A 190 -3.27 -11.79 -9.06
N PRO A 191 -2.27 -11.92 -8.18
CA PRO A 191 -0.87 -11.98 -8.60
C PRO A 191 -0.67 -13.08 -9.65
N HIS A 192 -0.05 -12.76 -10.78
CA HIS A 192 0.22 -13.72 -11.83
C HIS A 192 1.38 -14.62 -11.43
N LYS A 193 1.39 -15.86 -11.93
CA LYS A 193 2.61 -16.68 -11.88
C LYS A 193 3.64 -16.08 -12.83
N LEU A 194 4.89 -16.03 -12.38
CA LEU A 194 5.97 -15.50 -13.21
C LEU A 194 6.43 -16.54 -14.23
N ASP A 195 6.39 -16.18 -15.51
CA ASP A 195 7.21 -16.79 -16.55
C ASP A 195 8.41 -15.87 -16.80
N PHE A 196 9.57 -16.24 -16.26
CA PHE A 196 10.77 -15.43 -16.37
C PHE A 196 11.24 -15.23 -17.82
N GLN A 197 10.86 -16.10 -18.76
CA GLN A 197 11.19 -15.93 -20.18
C GLN A 197 10.20 -15.00 -20.91
N HIS A 198 9.04 -14.71 -20.30
CA HIS A 198 7.96 -13.91 -20.88
C HIS A 198 7.38 -12.89 -19.89
N LEU A 199 8.24 -12.19 -19.13
CA LEU A 199 7.82 -11.17 -18.15
C LEU A 199 7.10 -9.97 -18.79
N VAL A 200 7.34 -9.71 -20.07
CA VAL A 200 6.68 -8.64 -20.84
C VAL A 200 5.85 -9.27 -21.95
N PRO A 201 4.52 -9.10 -21.96
CA PRO A 201 3.67 -9.63 -23.02
C PRO A 201 3.94 -8.85 -24.31
N THR A 202 4.60 -9.50 -25.27
CA THR A 202 4.95 -8.93 -26.56
C THR A 202 4.39 -9.77 -27.70
N GLU A 203 4.09 -9.11 -28.82
CA GLU A 203 3.78 -9.74 -30.10
C GLU A 203 5.04 -9.75 -30.97
N THR A 204 5.23 -10.83 -31.73
CA THR A 204 6.21 -10.82 -32.82
C THR A 204 5.54 -10.32 -34.09
N ILE A 205 6.15 -9.32 -34.73
CA ILE A 205 5.79 -8.86 -36.06
C ILE A 205 6.95 -9.01 -37.03
N GLU A 206 6.64 -9.04 -38.32
CA GLU A 206 7.64 -8.90 -39.38
C GLU A 206 7.46 -7.54 -40.06
N ARG A 207 8.54 -6.76 -40.14
CA ARG A 207 8.56 -5.48 -40.83
C ARG A 207 9.83 -5.37 -41.66
N ASN A 208 9.68 -5.17 -42.97
CA ASN A 208 10.79 -5.10 -43.92
C ASN A 208 11.74 -6.32 -43.84
N GLY A 209 11.20 -7.52 -43.67
CA GLY A 209 11.98 -8.76 -43.57
C GLY A 209 12.70 -8.98 -42.23
N VAL A 210 12.42 -8.14 -41.22
CA VAL A 210 13.00 -8.27 -39.86
C VAL A 210 11.92 -8.64 -38.86
N ARG A 211 12.18 -9.66 -38.04
CA ARG A 211 11.34 -10.01 -36.89
C ARG A 211 11.59 -9.04 -35.74
N MET A 212 10.53 -8.44 -35.23
CA MET A 212 10.56 -7.46 -34.14
C MET A 212 9.57 -7.87 -33.05
N LEU A 213 9.92 -7.59 -31.80
CA LEU A 213 8.97 -7.64 -30.69
C LEU A 213 8.34 -6.27 -30.48
N ARG A 214 7.04 -6.23 -30.23
CA ARG A 214 6.32 -5.01 -29.84
C ARG A 214 5.26 -5.30 -28.80
N LEU A 215 4.83 -4.28 -28.06
CA LEU A 215 3.58 -4.38 -27.30
C LEU A 215 2.37 -4.39 -28.26
N PRO A 216 1.23 -4.95 -27.86
CA PRO A 216 -0.03 -4.80 -28.58
C PRO A 216 -0.38 -3.32 -28.78
N PRO A 217 -0.97 -2.90 -29.93
CA PRO A 217 -1.27 -1.50 -30.22
C PRO A 217 -2.09 -0.77 -29.14
N GLY A 218 -3.05 -1.46 -28.51
CA GLY A 218 -3.85 -0.88 -27.42
C GLY A 218 -3.06 -0.57 -26.14
N ARG A 219 -1.82 -1.04 -26.03
CA ARG A 219 -0.90 -0.75 -24.91
C ARG A 219 0.16 0.29 -25.26
N TRP A 220 0.13 0.84 -26.46
CA TRP A 220 1.08 1.87 -26.85
C TRP A 220 0.75 3.17 -26.10
N ARG A 221 1.79 3.82 -25.59
CA ARG A 221 1.69 5.14 -24.95
C ARG A 221 2.42 6.13 -25.83
N HIS A 222 1.68 7.05 -26.43
CA HIS A 222 2.30 8.14 -27.18
C HIS A 222 3.00 9.08 -26.20
N ARG A 223 4.30 9.30 -26.40
CA ARG A 223 5.07 10.27 -25.60
C ARG A 223 5.14 11.58 -26.37
N ASP A 224 4.59 12.61 -25.77
CA ASP A 224 4.83 14.00 -26.16
C ASP A 224 5.48 14.74 -24.98
N GLY A 225 6.61 15.40 -25.24
CA GLY A 225 7.42 16.07 -24.23
C GLY A 225 8.05 15.17 -23.15
N PHE A 226 8.40 15.80 -22.02
CA PHE A 226 9.15 15.19 -20.91
C PHE A 226 8.27 14.74 -19.74
N GLY A 227 6.94 14.94 -19.84
CA GLY A 227 6.00 14.48 -18.83
C GLY A 227 6.03 12.97 -18.62
N LEU A 228 5.56 12.54 -17.46
CA LEU A 228 5.35 11.13 -17.16
C LEU A 228 4.12 10.62 -17.94
N THR A 229 4.27 9.51 -18.65
CA THR A 229 3.20 8.85 -19.42
C THR A 229 2.54 7.70 -18.66
N ASP A 230 2.96 7.51 -17.41
CA ASP A 230 2.43 6.53 -16.48
C ASP A 230 1.84 7.29 -15.29
N PRO A 231 0.56 7.11 -14.94
CA PRO A 231 -0.03 7.79 -13.78
C PRO A 231 0.43 7.18 -12.45
N GLY A 232 1.00 5.97 -12.47
CA GLY A 232 1.24 5.18 -11.26
C GLY A 232 -0.05 4.54 -10.75
N MET A 233 0.01 3.94 -9.56
CA MET A 233 -1.17 3.40 -8.88
C MET A 233 -2.10 4.52 -8.39
N ASN A 234 -3.40 4.24 -8.45
CA ASN A 234 -4.39 4.97 -7.65
C ASN A 234 -4.41 4.43 -6.21
N ASP A 235 -5.14 5.11 -5.33
CA ASP A 235 -5.17 4.82 -3.89
C ASP A 235 -5.61 3.38 -3.60
N GLN A 236 -6.66 2.90 -4.28
CA GLN A 236 -7.15 1.53 -4.11
C GLN A 236 -6.13 0.48 -4.57
N GLN A 237 -5.42 0.74 -5.67
CA GLN A 237 -4.36 -0.15 -6.17
C GLN A 237 -3.14 -0.17 -5.24
N ALA A 238 -2.75 0.98 -4.68
CA ALA A 238 -1.67 1.06 -3.71
C ALA A 238 -2.04 0.32 -2.41
N LEU A 239 -3.24 0.55 -1.88
CA LEU A 239 -3.77 -0.17 -0.72
C LEU A 239 -3.91 -1.67 -0.98
N ASP A 240 -4.23 -2.09 -2.21
CA ASP A 240 -4.24 -3.49 -2.60
C ASP A 240 -2.85 -4.13 -2.47
N GLN A 241 -1.77 -3.43 -2.85
CA GLN A 241 -0.40 -3.91 -2.63
C GLN A 241 -0.04 -3.99 -1.15
N MET A 242 -0.44 -3.00 -0.35
CA MET A 242 -0.19 -2.97 1.09
C MET A 242 -0.93 -4.10 1.84
N ASN A 243 -2.11 -4.48 1.36
CA ASN A 243 -2.92 -5.60 1.88
C ASN A 243 -2.54 -6.97 1.26
N TYR A 244 -1.90 -6.99 0.09
CA TYR A 244 -1.28 -8.19 -0.48
C TYR A 244 0.01 -8.57 0.25
N CYS A 245 0.73 -7.57 0.77
CA CYS A 245 1.81 -7.79 1.73
C CYS A 245 1.32 -8.60 2.93
N ILE A 246 2.11 -9.58 3.36
CA ILE A 246 1.78 -10.44 4.52
C ILE A 246 2.44 -9.97 5.81
N TRP A 247 2.92 -8.72 5.80
CA TRP A 247 3.60 -8.05 6.88
C TRP A 247 4.70 -8.88 7.56
N CYS A 248 5.70 -9.28 6.77
CA CYS A 248 6.74 -10.24 7.17
C CYS A 248 7.55 -9.87 8.43
N HIS A 249 7.59 -8.59 8.84
CA HIS A 249 8.30 -8.14 10.04
C HIS A 249 7.77 -8.81 11.33
N GLU A 250 6.47 -9.11 11.42
CA GLU A 250 5.87 -9.79 12.58
C GLU A 250 6.51 -11.17 12.86
N GLN A 251 7.06 -11.78 11.81
CA GLN A 251 7.74 -13.09 11.84
C GLN A 251 9.27 -12.98 11.69
N SER A 252 9.82 -11.76 11.68
CA SER A 252 11.25 -11.49 11.45
C SER A 252 11.78 -12.12 10.15
N LYS A 253 11.00 -12.02 9.07
CA LYS A 253 11.28 -12.59 7.73
C LYS A 253 11.08 -11.58 6.60
N ASP A 254 11.31 -10.32 6.90
CA ASP A 254 11.22 -9.13 6.04
C ASP A 254 12.31 -9.09 4.95
N SER A 255 12.32 -10.11 4.09
CA SER A 255 13.27 -10.25 2.97
C SER A 255 13.28 -9.08 1.99
N CYS A 256 12.19 -8.32 1.86
CA CYS A 256 12.18 -7.11 1.05
C CYS A 256 13.03 -5.98 1.66
N SER A 257 13.20 -5.96 2.99
CA SER A 257 14.10 -5.06 3.70
C SER A 257 15.50 -5.67 3.76
N LYS A 258 15.67 -6.80 4.46
CA LYS A 258 16.98 -7.38 4.84
C LYS A 258 17.58 -8.37 3.84
N GLY A 259 16.91 -8.57 2.71
CA GLY A 259 17.28 -9.50 1.66
C GLY A 259 16.82 -10.94 1.87
N LEU A 260 16.78 -11.69 0.77
CA LEU A 260 16.40 -13.09 0.76
C LEU A 260 17.64 -13.98 0.91
N ARG A 261 17.79 -14.59 2.08
CA ARG A 261 18.97 -15.43 2.42
C ARG A 261 18.73 -16.91 2.18
N ASP A 262 19.78 -17.63 1.77
CA ASP A 262 19.79 -19.08 1.74
C ASP A 262 19.94 -19.62 3.17
N ARG A 263 19.06 -20.54 3.56
CA ARG A 263 18.99 -21.02 4.94
C ARG A 263 20.19 -21.86 5.37
N LYS A 264 20.96 -22.43 4.42
CA LYS A 264 22.09 -23.30 4.72
C LYS A 264 23.40 -22.51 4.82
N THR A 265 23.58 -21.54 3.92
CA THR A 265 24.82 -20.79 3.76
C THR A 265 24.79 -19.41 4.39
N GLY A 266 23.60 -18.84 4.65
CA GLY A 266 23.41 -17.48 5.16
C GLY A 266 23.67 -16.37 4.13
N ALA A 267 24.18 -16.72 2.94
CA ALA A 267 24.41 -15.81 1.83
C ALA A 267 23.09 -15.36 1.20
N PHE A 268 23.10 -14.21 0.52
CA PHE A 268 21.97 -13.79 -0.30
C PHE A 268 21.74 -14.77 -1.44
N GLN A 269 20.47 -15.11 -1.67
CA GLN A 269 20.05 -15.87 -2.83
C GLN A 269 20.25 -15.03 -4.11
N LYS A 270 20.28 -15.71 -5.25
CA LYS A 270 20.31 -15.09 -6.57
C LYS A 270 19.04 -15.41 -7.34
N SER A 271 18.55 -14.45 -8.11
CA SER A 271 17.46 -14.68 -9.06
C SER A 271 17.88 -15.66 -10.16
N VAL A 272 16.93 -16.08 -11.00
CA VAL A 272 17.19 -16.92 -12.18
C VAL A 272 18.16 -16.27 -13.18
N PHE A 273 18.33 -14.94 -13.12
CA PHE A 273 19.28 -14.18 -13.94
C PHE A 273 20.58 -13.84 -13.21
N GLY A 274 20.82 -14.42 -12.03
CA GLY A 274 22.04 -14.21 -11.26
C GLY A 274 22.08 -12.90 -10.45
N VAL A 275 20.97 -12.17 -10.36
CA VAL A 275 20.87 -10.92 -9.58
C VAL A 275 20.80 -11.26 -8.08
N THR A 276 21.65 -10.64 -7.27
CA THR A 276 21.63 -10.80 -5.81
C THR A 276 20.35 -10.23 -5.21
N LEU A 277 19.66 -11.01 -4.38
CA LEU A 277 18.41 -10.63 -3.73
C LEU A 277 18.68 -10.00 -2.35
N ALA A 278 19.28 -8.81 -2.37
CA ALA A 278 19.79 -8.13 -1.16
C ALA A 278 18.73 -7.36 -0.35
N GLY A 279 17.55 -7.08 -0.93
CA GLY A 279 16.53 -6.26 -0.27
C GLY A 279 16.73 -4.77 -0.53
N CYS A 280 16.07 -3.93 0.26
CA CYS A 280 16.22 -2.48 0.17
C CYS A 280 17.65 -2.08 0.57
N PRO A 281 18.39 -1.29 -0.24
CA PRO A 281 19.73 -0.82 0.13
C PRO A 281 19.77 0.02 1.42
N LEU A 282 18.64 0.60 1.82
CA LEU A 282 18.49 1.38 3.05
C LEU A 282 17.97 0.57 4.23
N ASP A 283 17.76 -0.75 4.04
CA ASP A 283 17.19 -1.61 5.08
C ASP A 283 15.83 -1.10 5.61
N GLU A 284 15.09 -0.39 4.74
CA GLU A 284 13.85 0.33 5.05
C GLU A 284 12.78 -0.59 5.66
N LYS A 285 12.04 -0.06 6.65
CA LYS A 285 10.93 -0.72 7.36
C LYS A 285 9.64 -0.81 6.53
N ILE A 286 9.75 -1.45 5.37
CA ILE A 286 8.69 -1.58 4.36
C ILE A 286 7.42 -2.24 4.92
N SER A 287 7.60 -3.28 5.73
CA SER A 287 6.48 -4.06 6.22
C SER A 287 5.65 -3.30 7.24
N GLU A 288 6.32 -2.54 8.11
CA GLU A 288 5.76 -1.65 9.11
C GLU A 288 5.04 -0.48 8.44
N MET A 289 5.67 0.13 7.42
CA MET A 289 5.05 1.14 6.56
C MET A 289 3.73 0.64 5.96
N HIS A 290 3.76 -0.54 5.32
CA HIS A 290 2.56 -1.11 4.68
C HIS A 290 1.46 -1.39 5.70
N GLN A 291 1.81 -1.94 6.86
CA GLN A 291 0.84 -2.23 7.92
C GLN A 291 0.16 -0.94 8.40
N GLN A 292 0.92 0.12 8.68
CA GLN A 292 0.37 1.38 9.13
C GLN A 292 -0.55 2.02 8.09
N ARG A 293 -0.13 2.08 6.82
CA ARG A 293 -0.95 2.69 5.77
C ARG A 293 -2.20 1.88 5.47
N ALA A 294 -2.13 0.55 5.52
CA ALA A 294 -3.27 -0.35 5.37
C ALA A 294 -4.31 -0.16 6.49
N HIS A 295 -3.87 0.23 7.69
CA HIS A 295 -4.76 0.60 8.81
C HIS A 295 -5.16 2.09 8.82
N GLY A 296 -4.99 2.83 7.71
CA GLY A 296 -5.40 4.23 7.60
C GLY A 296 -4.47 5.24 8.28
N CYS A 297 -3.31 4.81 8.80
CA CYS A 297 -2.32 5.70 9.41
C CYS A 297 -1.31 6.20 8.37
N LEU A 298 -1.70 7.24 7.61
CA LEU A 298 -0.88 7.85 6.57
C LEU A 298 0.42 8.45 7.12
N ILE A 299 0.33 9.31 8.15
CA ILE A 299 1.52 10.02 8.68
C ILE A 299 2.47 9.04 9.37
N GLY A 300 1.94 8.03 10.08
CA GLY A 300 2.76 6.99 10.67
C GLY A 300 3.52 6.19 9.60
N ALA A 301 2.85 5.80 8.52
CA ALA A 301 3.49 5.13 7.39
C ALA A 301 4.57 6.01 6.72
N PHE A 302 4.26 7.28 6.47
CA PHE A 302 5.22 8.23 5.92
C PHE A 302 6.44 8.43 6.81
N ALA A 303 6.24 8.65 8.11
CA ALA A 303 7.32 8.78 9.08
C ALA A 303 8.19 7.51 9.14
N THR A 304 7.58 6.33 8.98
CA THR A 304 8.30 5.05 8.93
C THR A 304 9.26 4.98 7.74
N ILE A 305 8.88 5.51 6.57
CA ILE A 305 9.80 5.67 5.44
C ILE A 305 10.93 6.62 5.82
N ALA A 306 10.59 7.79 6.37
CA ALA A 306 11.54 8.86 6.66
C ALA A 306 12.66 8.46 7.64
N ILE A 307 12.42 7.48 8.53
CA ILE A 307 13.43 6.96 9.45
C ILE A 307 14.66 6.45 8.69
N ASP A 308 14.46 5.67 7.64
CA ASP A 308 15.54 5.03 6.88
C ASP A 308 15.82 5.78 5.55
N ASN A 309 14.86 6.56 5.07
CA ASN A 309 14.90 7.22 3.76
C ASN A 309 14.28 8.64 3.80
N PRO A 310 14.98 9.65 4.34
CA PRO A 310 14.53 11.05 4.29
C PRO A 310 14.53 11.65 2.88
N MET A 311 15.08 10.93 1.89
CA MET A 311 15.13 11.31 0.48
C MET A 311 14.10 10.54 -0.37
N MET A 312 12.99 10.06 0.24
CA MET A 312 11.99 9.23 -0.44
C MET A 312 11.40 9.86 -1.72
N ALA A 313 11.43 11.19 -1.83
CA ALA A 313 11.08 11.90 -3.07
C ALA A 313 11.98 11.55 -4.27
N ALA A 314 13.15 10.97 -4.04
CA ALA A 314 14.12 10.53 -5.04
C ALA A 314 14.19 9.01 -5.21
N THR A 315 13.34 8.24 -4.52
CA THR A 315 13.26 6.77 -4.61
C THR A 315 11.87 6.33 -5.07
N GLY A 316 11.42 5.13 -4.70
CA GLY A 316 10.12 4.60 -5.07
C GLY A 316 9.95 4.31 -6.56
N HIS A 317 8.69 4.40 -7.00
CA HIS A 317 8.26 4.03 -8.35
C HIS A 317 9.09 4.73 -9.42
N ARG A 318 9.52 3.94 -10.41
CA ARG A 318 10.38 4.32 -11.55
C ARG A 318 11.86 4.48 -11.24
N ILE A 319 12.26 4.47 -9.97
CA ILE A 319 13.67 4.63 -9.58
C ILE A 319 14.25 3.34 -9.02
N CYS A 320 13.65 2.80 -7.95
CA CYS A 320 14.16 1.61 -7.27
C CYS A 320 13.23 0.39 -7.44
N ASN A 321 13.78 -0.82 -7.32
CA ASN A 321 12.99 -2.06 -7.32
C ASN A 321 13.66 -3.26 -6.61
N ASP A 322 14.73 -3.05 -5.84
CA ASP A 322 15.45 -4.15 -5.20
C ASP A 322 14.65 -4.84 -4.08
N CYS A 323 13.84 -4.06 -3.35
CA CYS A 323 12.88 -4.57 -2.37
C CYS A 323 11.85 -5.52 -3.00
N MET A 324 11.36 -5.23 -4.22
CA MET A 324 10.45 -6.11 -4.96
C MET A 324 11.14 -7.41 -5.36
N LYS A 325 12.39 -7.33 -5.86
CA LYS A 325 13.15 -8.51 -6.28
C LYS A 325 13.36 -9.49 -5.13
N ALA A 326 13.59 -8.98 -3.92
CA ALA A 326 13.82 -9.79 -2.73
C ALA A 326 12.54 -10.15 -1.95
N CYS A 327 11.36 -9.68 -2.39
CA CYS A 327 10.08 -10.02 -1.78
C CYS A 327 9.91 -11.54 -1.63
N ILE A 328 9.27 -12.03 -0.57
CA ILE A 328 9.10 -13.47 -0.36
C ILE A 328 8.35 -14.18 -1.50
N TYR A 329 7.58 -13.44 -2.29
CA TYR A 329 6.91 -13.91 -3.49
C TYR A 329 7.88 -14.01 -4.67
N GLN A 330 8.50 -15.19 -4.81
CA GLN A 330 9.52 -15.47 -5.83
C GLN A 330 9.00 -16.25 -7.06
N LYS A 331 7.71 -16.64 -7.06
CA LYS A 331 7.08 -17.45 -8.13
C LYS A 331 5.81 -16.82 -8.69
N GLN A 332 5.45 -15.66 -8.17
CA GLN A 332 4.30 -14.88 -8.58
C GLN A 332 4.68 -13.40 -8.47
N ASP A 333 3.85 -12.52 -9.01
CA ASP A 333 4.08 -11.07 -8.92
C ASP A 333 4.43 -10.68 -7.48
N PRO A 334 5.58 -10.03 -7.25
CA PRO A 334 5.93 -9.52 -5.93
C PRO A 334 5.01 -8.37 -5.54
N VAL A 335 5.05 -7.98 -4.26
CA VAL A 335 4.41 -6.72 -3.85
C VAL A 335 5.12 -5.56 -4.54
N ASP A 336 4.37 -4.66 -5.16
CA ASP A 336 4.87 -3.43 -5.79
C ASP A 336 5.14 -2.35 -4.73
N ILE A 337 6.19 -2.59 -3.94
CA ILE A 337 6.64 -1.72 -2.84
C ILE A 337 6.97 -0.29 -3.32
N PRO A 338 7.70 -0.08 -4.44
CA PRO A 338 8.02 1.26 -4.92
C PRO A 338 6.77 2.09 -5.26
N GLN A 339 5.72 1.48 -5.83
CA GLN A 339 4.46 2.18 -6.06
C GLN A 339 3.72 2.50 -4.76
N ALA A 340 3.74 1.60 -3.78
CA ALA A 340 3.16 1.84 -2.46
C ALA A 340 3.87 2.99 -1.71
N GLU A 341 5.21 3.01 -1.71
CA GLU A 341 6.04 4.09 -1.14
C GLU A 341 5.73 5.44 -1.82
N THR A 342 5.72 5.47 -3.16
CA THR A 342 5.40 6.69 -3.92
C THR A 342 3.96 7.15 -3.70
N ALA A 343 2.99 6.23 -3.53
CA ALA A 343 1.62 6.59 -3.23
C ALA A 343 1.50 7.27 -1.85
N ILE A 344 2.18 6.75 -0.82
CA ILE A 344 2.23 7.38 0.51
C ILE A 344 2.82 8.79 0.43
N LEU A 345 3.93 8.97 -0.27
CA LEU A 345 4.52 10.30 -0.47
C LEU A 345 3.55 11.25 -1.17
N ARG A 346 2.88 10.79 -2.24
CA ARG A 346 1.91 11.60 -2.97
C ARG A 346 0.73 12.00 -2.09
N ASP A 347 0.21 11.08 -1.28
CA ASP A 347 -0.89 11.35 -0.33
C ASP A 347 -0.48 12.44 0.67
N VAL A 348 0.74 12.37 1.22
CA VAL A 348 1.25 13.40 2.15
C VAL A 348 1.45 14.75 1.45
N LEU A 349 2.07 14.77 0.26
CA LEU A 349 2.27 16.02 -0.48
C LEU A 349 0.95 16.65 -0.96
N ALA A 350 -0.13 15.89 -1.03
CA ALA A 350 -1.47 16.38 -1.37
C ALA A 350 -2.23 16.96 -0.17
N LEU A 351 -1.77 16.74 1.07
CA LEU A 351 -2.35 17.37 2.26
C LEU A 351 -2.09 18.88 2.25
N PRO A 352 -2.93 19.69 2.93
CA PRO A 352 -2.53 21.02 3.34
C PRO A 352 -1.20 20.94 4.09
N TRP A 353 -0.25 21.80 3.72
CA TRP A 353 1.11 21.82 4.30
C TRP A 353 1.94 20.56 4.02
N GLY A 354 1.60 19.77 3.00
CA GLY A 354 2.30 18.52 2.69
C GLY A 354 3.81 18.70 2.45
N PHE A 355 4.23 19.83 1.89
CA PHE A 355 5.65 20.16 1.75
C PHE A 355 6.31 20.42 3.10
N GLU A 356 5.67 21.24 3.96
CA GLU A 356 6.17 21.58 5.29
C GLU A 356 6.14 20.39 6.27
N ILE A 357 5.27 19.40 6.04
CA ILE A 357 5.27 18.12 6.77
C ILE A 357 6.44 17.24 6.33
N TYR A 358 6.82 17.30 5.05
CA TYR A 358 7.96 16.56 4.52
C TYR A 358 9.30 17.17 4.98
N SER A 359 9.43 18.49 4.90
CA SER A 359 10.66 19.25 5.18
C SER A 359 11.01 19.24 6.65
#